data_AF-A0A7J0H785-F1
#
_entry.id   AF-A0A7J0H785-F1
#
_cell.length_a   1.000
_cell.length_b   1.000
_cell.length_c   1.000
_cell.angle_alpha   90.00
_cell.angle_beta   90.00
_cell.angle_gamma   90.00
#
_symmetry.space_group_name_H-M   'P 1'
#
loop_
_entity.id
_entity.type
_entity.pdbx_description
1 polymer ?
#
loop_
_entity_poly.entity_id
_entity_poly.type
_entity_poly.pdbx_seq_one_letter_code
_entity_poly.pdbx_strand_id
1 'polypeptide(L)'
;MSSLSLCYPSQFSNSAFIYQIFNPDLTISASNNTDPNSTHIVSSFSDLSLTLDFPSSNLKFFLVRGNPYLTCIATSNVRISISTIHAILQFSSNSSLTKYTISLNNNQQWLLYTSSPIQLSHDISSINSGEFSGIIRIALLPDSNPKYEAILDRFSSCYPVSGDAVFTKPYCLEYKWEKKGWGDLLILAHPLHLRLLSGDDSEITVLEDLKYKSIDGELVGVVGDSWVLKSDPVSGDTLYAQDFTRENRVVGVLWANKRDSGLWFAPPQWRECRLGIQLLPLLPISEVLFSEIGFVRDLVAWTLPALAREGVEEGWKGFLYALEGIYE
;
A
#
# COMPACT_ATOMS: atom_id res chain seq x y z
N MET A 1 5.83 -24.91 0.22
CA MET A 1 6.10 -24.68 -1.21
C MET A 1 7.10 -23.55 -1.33
N SER A 2 8.24 -23.83 -1.96
CA SER A 2 9.40 -22.95 -2.00
C SER A 2 9.49 -22.08 -3.29
N SER A 3 8.36 -21.52 -3.73
CA SER A 3 8.29 -20.65 -4.91
C SER A 3 7.41 -19.43 -4.66
N LEU A 4 7.58 -18.39 -5.49
CA LEU A 4 6.74 -17.19 -5.48
C LEU A 4 6.17 -16.94 -6.87
N SER A 5 4.84 -16.88 -6.97
CA SER A 5 4.13 -16.56 -8.21
C SER A 5 3.75 -15.08 -8.27
N LEU A 6 3.90 -14.52 -9.46
CA LEU A 6 3.60 -13.14 -9.83
C LEU A 6 2.46 -13.11 -10.84
N CYS A 7 1.66 -12.05 -10.78
CA CYS A 7 0.60 -11.79 -11.73
C CYS A 7 0.53 -10.30 -12.03
N TYR A 8 0.33 -9.95 -13.31
CA TYR A 8 -0.29 -8.67 -13.64
C TYR A 8 -1.72 -8.94 -14.12
N PRO A 9 -2.72 -8.82 -13.24
CA PRO A 9 -4.03 -9.39 -13.48
C PRO A 9 -4.79 -8.63 -14.55
N SER A 10 -5.39 -9.37 -15.48
CA SER A 10 -6.40 -8.81 -16.39
C SER A 10 -7.62 -8.38 -15.59
N GLN A 11 -8.12 -7.17 -15.85
CA GLN A 11 -9.32 -6.65 -15.24
C GLN A 11 -10.54 -7.05 -16.07
N PHE A 12 -11.54 -7.61 -15.41
CA PHE A 12 -12.86 -7.83 -15.98
C PHE A 12 -13.87 -6.90 -15.31
N SER A 13 -14.72 -6.27 -16.10
CA SER A 13 -15.75 -5.35 -15.60
C SER A 13 -17.07 -5.54 -16.34
N ASN A 14 -18.17 -5.46 -15.59
CA ASN A 14 -19.51 -5.25 -16.12
C ASN A 14 -20.24 -4.19 -15.28
N SER A 15 -21.53 -3.99 -15.50
CA SER A 15 -22.31 -2.99 -14.76
C SER A 15 -22.49 -3.30 -13.27
N ALA A 16 -22.28 -4.55 -12.84
CA ALA A 16 -22.49 -5.00 -11.47
C ALA A 16 -21.20 -5.13 -10.66
N PHE A 17 -20.08 -5.46 -11.31
CA PHE A 17 -18.81 -5.67 -10.62
C PHE A 17 -17.59 -5.49 -11.51
N ILE A 18 -16.47 -5.26 -10.84
CA ILE A 18 -15.12 -5.28 -11.41
C ILE A 18 -14.32 -6.27 -10.57
N TYR A 19 -13.54 -7.13 -11.21
CA TYR A 19 -12.60 -8.03 -10.52
C TYR A 19 -11.32 -8.24 -11.33
N GLN A 20 -10.31 -8.74 -10.65
CA GLN A 20 -9.01 -9.08 -11.19
C GLN A 20 -8.77 -10.57 -11.01
N ILE A 21 -8.35 -11.26 -12.08
CA ILE A 21 -8.04 -12.69 -12.02
C ILE A 21 -6.56 -12.86 -11.75
N PHE A 22 -6.23 -13.58 -10.68
CA PHE A 22 -4.86 -14.00 -10.45
C PHE A 22 -4.52 -15.19 -11.35
N ASN A 23 -3.60 -14.98 -12.28
CA ASN A 23 -2.95 -16.01 -13.06
C ASN A 23 -1.45 -15.99 -12.72
N PRO A 24 -0.81 -17.13 -12.41
CA PRO A 24 0.63 -17.17 -12.12
C PRO A 24 1.45 -16.95 -13.42
N ASP A 25 1.47 -15.70 -13.89
CA ASP A 25 2.11 -15.27 -15.14
C ASP A 25 3.60 -15.63 -15.13
N LEU A 26 4.28 -15.46 -13.98
CA LEU A 26 5.64 -15.93 -13.73
C LEU A 26 5.72 -16.55 -12.33
N THR A 27 6.45 -17.66 -12.17
CA THR A 27 6.71 -18.29 -10.87
C THR A 27 8.20 -18.53 -10.69
N ILE A 28 8.78 -17.93 -9.66
CA ILE A 28 10.21 -17.99 -9.37
C ILE A 28 10.48 -19.07 -8.32
N SER A 29 11.47 -19.90 -8.58
CA SER A 29 11.91 -20.98 -7.71
C SER A 29 13.40 -21.28 -7.89
N ALA A 30 13.93 -22.22 -7.10
CA ALA A 30 15.26 -22.77 -7.27
C ALA A 30 15.17 -24.23 -7.72
N SER A 31 15.77 -24.56 -8.87
CA SER A 31 15.78 -25.92 -9.42
C SER A 31 16.69 -26.88 -8.63
N ASN A 32 17.69 -26.36 -7.92
CA ASN A 32 18.57 -27.14 -7.04
C ASN A 32 18.06 -27.23 -5.59
N ASN A 33 16.80 -26.87 -5.32
CA ASN A 33 16.23 -27.03 -3.99
C ASN A 33 15.95 -28.51 -3.67
N THR A 34 16.57 -29.03 -2.61
CA THR A 34 16.40 -30.39 -2.14
C THR A 34 15.12 -30.61 -1.32
N ASP A 35 14.49 -29.54 -0.82
CA ASP A 35 13.22 -29.58 -0.09
C ASP A 35 12.21 -28.55 -0.65
N PRO A 36 11.56 -28.85 -1.79
CA PRO A 36 10.61 -27.92 -2.42
C PRO A 36 9.32 -27.72 -1.61
N ASN A 37 9.04 -28.63 -0.67
CA ASN A 37 7.84 -28.56 0.17
C ASN A 37 8.03 -27.71 1.42
N SER A 38 9.27 -27.32 1.74
CA SER A 38 9.57 -26.45 2.87
C SER A 38 8.68 -25.20 2.87
N THR A 39 8.38 -24.71 4.07
CA THR A 39 7.64 -23.47 4.25
C THR A 39 8.54 -22.27 4.04
N HIS A 40 7.95 -21.15 3.61
CA HIS A 40 8.60 -19.84 3.66
C HIS A 40 8.48 -19.27 5.08
N ILE A 41 9.28 -18.25 5.38
CA ILE A 41 9.29 -17.53 6.66
C ILE A 41 9.09 -16.05 6.37
N VAL A 42 8.19 -15.40 7.11
CA VAL A 42 8.17 -13.94 7.19
C VAL A 42 9.28 -13.51 8.15
N SER A 43 10.39 -13.00 7.63
CA SER A 43 11.54 -12.62 8.47
C SER A 43 11.49 -11.18 8.96
N SER A 44 10.71 -10.32 8.28
CA SER A 44 10.50 -8.93 8.66
C SER A 44 9.24 -8.39 7.99
N PHE A 45 8.59 -7.41 8.61
CA PHE A 45 7.48 -6.65 8.05
C PHE A 45 7.52 -5.20 8.58
N SER A 46 6.89 -4.29 7.83
CA SER A 46 6.64 -2.89 8.20
C SER A 46 5.22 -2.50 7.74
N ASP A 47 4.83 -1.24 7.87
CA ASP A 47 3.49 -0.78 7.48
C ASP A 47 3.19 -1.03 5.99
N LEU A 48 4.23 -0.96 5.14
CA LEU A 48 4.12 -1.07 3.68
C LEU A 48 4.91 -2.23 3.09
N SER A 49 5.56 -3.08 3.91
CA SER A 49 6.40 -4.17 3.39
C SER A 49 6.32 -5.51 4.14
N LEU A 50 6.70 -6.56 3.41
CA LEU A 50 6.92 -7.90 3.90
C LEU A 50 8.21 -8.47 3.28
N THR A 51 9.09 -9.04 4.10
CA THR A 51 10.24 -9.83 3.64
C THR A 51 9.95 -11.31 3.80
N LEU A 52 10.00 -12.04 2.69
CA LEU A 52 9.81 -13.49 2.66
C LEU A 52 11.15 -14.20 2.44
N ASP A 53 11.50 -15.09 3.36
CA ASP A 53 12.65 -15.97 3.26
C ASP A 53 12.25 -17.39 2.89
N PHE A 54 13.00 -17.98 1.98
CA PHE A 54 12.86 -19.36 1.54
C PHE A 54 14.17 -20.11 1.88
N PRO A 55 14.33 -20.59 3.13
CA PRO A 55 15.61 -21.11 3.59
C PRO A 55 16.14 -22.30 2.78
N SER A 56 15.26 -23.17 2.29
CA SER A 56 15.64 -24.35 1.49
C SER A 56 16.18 -23.99 0.11
N SER A 57 15.70 -22.89 -0.50
CA SER A 57 16.12 -22.42 -1.82
C SER A 57 17.12 -21.27 -1.77
N ASN A 58 17.46 -20.74 -0.58
CA ASN A 58 18.32 -19.58 -0.39
C ASN A 58 17.84 -18.31 -1.11
N LEU A 59 16.53 -18.22 -1.35
CA LEU A 59 15.87 -17.06 -1.97
C LEU A 59 15.22 -16.18 -0.90
N LYS A 60 15.38 -14.87 -1.04
CA LYS A 60 14.73 -13.85 -0.20
C LYS A 60 13.99 -12.86 -1.08
N PHE A 61 12.75 -12.52 -0.76
CA PHE A 61 11.92 -11.59 -1.53
C PHE A 61 11.53 -10.38 -0.68
N PHE A 62 11.62 -9.20 -1.29
CA PHE A 62 11.12 -7.95 -0.70
C PHE A 62 9.83 -7.56 -1.41
N LEU A 63 8.72 -7.68 -0.69
CA LEU A 63 7.39 -7.29 -1.17
C LEU A 63 7.07 -5.94 -0.54
N VAL A 64 7.17 -4.87 -1.31
CA VAL A 64 6.90 -3.49 -0.85
C VAL A 64 5.76 -2.93 -1.68
N ARG A 65 4.77 -2.36 -1.00
CA ARG A 65 3.57 -1.79 -1.64
C ARG A 65 3.97 -0.68 -2.62
N GLY A 66 3.41 -0.74 -3.83
CA GLY A 66 3.69 0.22 -4.90
C GLY A 66 5.01 0.01 -5.63
N ASN A 67 5.88 -0.94 -5.26
CA ASN A 67 7.10 -1.20 -6.00
C ASN A 67 6.78 -1.79 -7.40
N PRO A 68 7.20 -1.16 -8.51
CA PRO A 68 6.93 -1.68 -9.87
C PRO A 68 7.76 -2.93 -10.21
N TYR A 69 8.72 -3.30 -9.36
CA TYR A 69 9.55 -4.48 -9.53
C TYR A 69 9.32 -5.47 -8.40
N LEU A 70 9.18 -6.76 -8.69
CA LEU A 70 9.52 -7.78 -7.71
C LEU A 70 11.04 -7.75 -7.51
N THR A 71 11.51 -7.78 -6.26
CA THR A 71 12.93 -7.94 -5.95
C THR A 71 13.18 -9.24 -5.19
N CYS A 72 14.12 -10.03 -5.70
CA CYS A 72 14.57 -11.30 -5.13
C CYS A 72 16.10 -11.29 -4.95
N ILE A 73 16.59 -11.86 -3.85
CA ILE A 73 18.01 -12.07 -3.59
C ILE A 73 18.29 -13.56 -3.52
N ALA A 74 19.23 -14.02 -4.34
CA ALA A 74 19.85 -15.33 -4.25
C ALA A 74 21.09 -15.23 -3.34
N THR A 75 20.97 -15.73 -2.12
CA THR A 75 22.00 -15.55 -1.07
C THR A 75 23.20 -16.51 -1.20
N SER A 76 23.07 -17.56 -2.01
CA SER A 76 24.12 -18.53 -2.33
C SER A 76 24.08 -18.90 -3.82
N ASN A 77 24.80 -19.93 -4.26
CA ASN A 77 24.78 -20.43 -5.64
C ASN A 77 23.44 -21.12 -5.95
N VAL A 78 22.42 -20.33 -6.30
CA VAL A 78 21.07 -20.82 -6.62
C VAL A 78 20.93 -21.00 -8.12
N ARG A 79 20.32 -22.11 -8.56
CA ARG A 79 19.91 -22.29 -9.96
C ARG A 79 18.48 -21.80 -10.13
N ILE A 80 18.33 -20.53 -10.46
CA ILE A 80 17.04 -19.85 -10.66
C ILE A 80 16.26 -20.55 -11.77
N SER A 81 15.00 -20.83 -11.49
CA SER A 81 14.02 -21.33 -12.45
C SER A 81 12.77 -20.44 -12.39
N ILE A 82 12.38 -19.90 -13.54
CA ILE A 82 11.18 -19.08 -13.71
C ILE A 82 10.26 -19.84 -14.65
N SER A 83 9.14 -20.34 -14.13
CA SER A 83 8.11 -21.00 -14.95
C SER A 83 6.95 -20.04 -15.24
N THR A 84 6.23 -20.31 -16.32
CA THR A 84 5.04 -19.56 -16.71
C THR A 84 3.97 -20.54 -17.21
N ILE A 85 2.70 -20.17 -17.04
CA ILE A 85 1.57 -20.89 -17.67
C ILE A 85 1.37 -20.48 -19.15
N HIS A 86 2.08 -19.44 -19.60
CA HIS A 86 2.00 -18.87 -20.94
C HIS A 86 3.15 -19.40 -21.80
N ALA A 87 3.00 -19.35 -23.12
CA ALA A 87 4.11 -19.66 -24.02
C ALA A 87 5.04 -18.45 -24.16
N ILE A 88 6.35 -18.67 -24.04
CA ILE A 88 7.38 -17.65 -24.28
C ILE A 88 7.55 -17.51 -25.80
N LEU A 89 7.17 -16.35 -26.34
CA LEU A 89 7.25 -16.06 -27.77
C LEU A 89 8.58 -15.43 -28.17
N GLN A 90 9.10 -14.56 -27.30
CA GLN A 90 10.38 -13.89 -27.52
C GLN A 90 11.14 -13.83 -26.21
N PHE A 91 12.43 -14.15 -26.28
CA PHE A 91 13.35 -14.07 -25.18
C PHE A 91 14.66 -13.48 -25.68
N SER A 92 15.03 -12.29 -25.19
CA SER A 92 16.22 -11.58 -25.65
C SER A 92 16.98 -10.96 -24.49
N SER A 93 18.29 -10.79 -24.66
CA SER A 93 19.20 -10.25 -23.64
C SER A 93 19.93 -9.01 -24.15
N ASN A 94 20.35 -8.15 -23.23
CA ASN A 94 21.37 -7.15 -23.54
C ASN A 94 22.77 -7.79 -23.67
N SER A 95 23.75 -7.02 -24.14
CA SER A 95 25.12 -7.48 -24.36
C SER A 95 25.86 -7.89 -23.08
N SER A 96 25.49 -7.31 -21.93
CA SER A 96 26.09 -7.64 -20.63
C SER A 96 25.42 -8.80 -19.90
N LEU A 97 24.35 -9.40 -20.46
CA LEU A 97 23.56 -10.46 -19.83
C LEU A 97 23.03 -10.09 -18.44
N THR A 98 22.71 -8.81 -18.25
CA THR A 98 22.15 -8.27 -17.00
C THR A 98 20.71 -7.80 -17.14
N LYS A 99 20.19 -7.79 -18.37
CA LYS A 99 18.80 -7.47 -18.69
C LYS A 99 18.27 -8.46 -19.72
N TYR A 100 17.07 -8.96 -19.48
CA TYR A 100 16.32 -9.83 -20.36
C TYR A 100 14.90 -9.30 -20.58
N THR A 101 14.42 -9.39 -21.82
CA THR A 101 13.04 -9.06 -22.20
C THR A 101 12.32 -10.34 -22.60
N ILE A 102 11.18 -10.58 -21.95
CA ILE A 102 10.36 -11.80 -22.06
C ILE A 102 8.99 -11.39 -22.61
N SER A 103 8.65 -11.84 -23.82
CA SER A 103 7.32 -11.62 -24.41
C SER A 103 6.52 -12.91 -24.36
N LEU A 104 5.33 -12.87 -23.74
CA LEU A 104 4.45 -14.01 -23.54
C LEU A 104 3.27 -13.99 -24.54
N ASN A 105 2.65 -15.15 -24.78
CA ASN A 105 1.52 -15.28 -25.71
C ASN A 105 0.20 -14.68 -25.21
N ASN A 106 0.15 -14.18 -23.97
CA ASN A 106 -0.96 -13.39 -23.42
C ASN A 106 -0.83 -11.88 -23.71
N ASN A 107 0.11 -11.48 -24.57
CA ASN A 107 0.47 -10.09 -24.91
C ASN A 107 1.13 -9.28 -23.78
N GLN A 108 1.57 -9.92 -22.69
CA GLN A 108 2.38 -9.26 -21.68
C GLN A 108 3.87 -9.34 -22.02
N GLN A 109 4.59 -8.27 -21.70
CA GLN A 109 6.04 -8.21 -21.79
C GLN A 109 6.62 -7.93 -20.40
N TRP A 110 7.67 -8.66 -20.04
CA TRP A 110 8.34 -8.57 -18.75
C TRP A 110 9.82 -8.30 -18.93
N LEU A 111 10.39 -7.50 -18.04
CA LEU A 111 11.80 -7.16 -17.98
C LEU A 111 12.41 -7.81 -16.74
N LEU A 112 13.50 -8.55 -16.93
CA LEU A 112 14.28 -9.17 -15.85
C LEU A 112 15.64 -8.51 -15.80
N TYR A 113 16.02 -8.02 -14.63
CA TYR A 113 17.30 -7.37 -14.35
C TYR A 113 18.08 -8.18 -13.32
N THR A 114 19.40 -8.29 -13.50
CA THR A 114 20.28 -8.93 -12.52
C THR A 114 21.46 -8.05 -12.13
N SER A 115 21.93 -8.20 -10.88
CA SER A 115 23.08 -7.43 -10.37
C SER A 115 24.42 -7.78 -11.03
N SER A 116 24.52 -8.95 -11.64
CA SER A 116 25.69 -9.43 -12.36
C SER A 116 25.26 -10.28 -13.57
N PRO A 117 26.13 -10.46 -14.57
CA PRO A 117 25.82 -11.26 -15.75
C PRO A 117 25.34 -12.66 -15.36
N ILE A 118 24.22 -13.10 -15.92
CA ILE A 118 23.68 -14.45 -15.74
C ILE A 118 23.29 -15.01 -17.10
N GLN A 119 23.76 -16.20 -17.45
CA GLN A 119 23.32 -16.84 -18.68
C GLN A 119 22.00 -17.57 -18.45
N LEU A 120 20.94 -17.11 -19.11
CA LEU A 120 19.62 -17.73 -19.09
C LEU A 120 19.36 -18.51 -20.37
N SER A 121 18.83 -19.72 -20.19
CA SER A 121 18.23 -20.53 -21.26
C SER A 121 16.72 -20.59 -21.06
N HIS A 122 15.97 -20.74 -22.15
CA HIS A 122 14.51 -20.89 -22.08
C HIS A 122 14.05 -22.08 -22.92
N ASP A 123 12.92 -22.64 -22.54
CA ASP A 123 12.11 -23.52 -23.37
C ASP A 123 10.76 -22.82 -23.70
N ILE A 124 9.69 -23.58 -23.93
CA ILE A 124 8.37 -23.03 -24.26
C ILE A 124 7.74 -22.29 -23.08
N SER A 125 7.99 -22.70 -21.84
CA SER A 125 7.27 -22.21 -20.64
C SER A 125 8.13 -22.10 -19.39
N SER A 126 9.44 -22.23 -19.51
CA SER A 126 10.41 -22.12 -18.42
C SER A 126 11.69 -21.41 -18.86
N ILE A 127 12.27 -20.67 -17.93
CA ILE A 127 13.57 -20.00 -18.05
C ILE A 127 14.43 -20.50 -16.90
N ASN A 128 15.61 -21.01 -17.23
CA ASN A 128 16.53 -21.62 -16.28
C ASN A 128 17.91 -20.98 -16.38
N SER A 129 18.58 -20.91 -15.25
CA SER A 129 19.93 -20.36 -15.11
C SER A 129 20.94 -21.41 -14.64
N GLY A 130 22.22 -21.09 -14.83
CA GLY A 130 23.30 -21.72 -14.07
C GLY A 130 23.27 -21.29 -12.59
N GLU A 131 24.37 -21.52 -11.87
CA GLU A 131 24.49 -21.03 -10.50
C GLU A 131 24.61 -19.51 -10.47
N PHE A 132 23.80 -18.87 -9.63
CA PHE A 132 23.78 -17.42 -9.49
C PHE A 132 23.64 -17.03 -8.02
N SER A 133 24.40 -16.01 -7.63
CA SER A 133 24.25 -15.30 -6.36
C SER A 133 24.21 -13.81 -6.65
N GLY A 134 23.22 -13.12 -6.10
CA GLY A 134 22.98 -11.71 -6.41
C GLY A 134 21.51 -11.32 -6.35
N ILE A 135 21.19 -10.17 -6.93
CA ILE A 135 19.86 -9.58 -6.94
C ILE A 135 19.23 -9.82 -8.31
N ILE A 136 17.95 -10.17 -8.30
CA ILE A 136 17.10 -10.33 -9.48
C ILE A 136 15.89 -9.42 -9.29
N ARG A 137 15.58 -8.61 -10.29
CA ARG A 137 14.39 -7.76 -10.30
C ARG A 137 13.56 -8.02 -11.53
N ILE A 138 12.24 -8.13 -11.37
CA ILE A 138 11.32 -8.39 -12.48
C ILE A 138 10.25 -7.32 -12.49
N ALA A 139 10.04 -6.66 -13.62
CA ALA A 139 8.97 -5.69 -13.82
C ALA A 139 8.16 -6.06 -15.07
N LEU A 140 6.85 -5.82 -15.01
CA LEU A 140 6.03 -5.79 -16.23
C LEU A 140 6.35 -4.52 -17.01
N LEU A 141 6.39 -4.62 -18.34
CA LEU A 141 6.43 -3.50 -19.27
C LEU A 141 5.03 -3.28 -19.89
N PRO A 142 4.24 -2.32 -19.37
CA PRO A 142 2.93 -2.02 -19.92
C PRO A 142 2.99 -1.60 -21.40
N ASP A 143 2.06 -2.15 -22.18
CA ASP A 143 1.86 -1.84 -23.60
C ASP A 143 3.11 -1.94 -24.48
N SER A 144 4.14 -2.69 -24.03
CA SER A 144 5.45 -2.80 -24.68
C SER A 144 6.07 -1.43 -25.02
N ASN A 145 5.82 -0.42 -24.16
CA ASN A 145 6.14 0.97 -24.45
C ASN A 145 7.63 1.27 -24.21
N PRO A 146 8.41 1.68 -25.23
CA PRO A 146 9.85 1.91 -25.08
C PRO A 146 10.18 3.07 -24.12
N LYS A 147 9.27 4.03 -23.93
CA LYS A 147 9.46 5.08 -22.92
C LYS A 147 9.41 4.52 -21.50
N TYR A 148 8.50 3.57 -21.26
CA TYR A 148 8.35 2.92 -19.96
C TYR A 148 9.57 2.03 -19.70
N GLU A 149 10.03 1.32 -20.73
CA GLU A 149 11.26 0.52 -20.66
C GLU A 149 12.46 1.39 -20.26
N ALA A 150 12.66 2.57 -20.88
CA ALA A 150 13.74 3.47 -20.53
C ALA A 150 13.67 3.98 -19.08
N ILE A 151 12.45 4.26 -18.59
CA ILE A 151 12.23 4.65 -17.18
C ILE A 151 12.55 3.46 -16.26
N LEU A 152 12.03 2.26 -16.57
CA LEU A 152 12.27 1.06 -15.77
C LEU A 152 13.75 0.66 -15.77
N ASP A 153 14.46 0.84 -16.87
CA ASP A 153 15.91 0.63 -16.95
C ASP A 153 16.66 1.56 -16.01
N ARG A 154 16.31 2.85 -16.02
CA ARG A 154 16.94 3.89 -15.18
C ARG A 154 16.83 3.58 -13.69
N PHE A 155 15.68 3.08 -13.23
CA PHE A 155 15.43 2.82 -11.80
C PHE A 155 15.61 1.35 -11.38
N SER A 156 16.12 0.51 -12.29
CA SER A 156 16.32 -0.93 -12.04
C SER A 156 17.35 -1.25 -10.95
N SER A 157 18.27 -0.33 -10.63
CA SER A 157 19.37 -0.58 -9.67
C SER A 157 19.05 -0.23 -8.22
N CYS A 158 17.95 0.48 -7.94
CA CYS A 158 17.52 0.85 -6.58
C CYS A 158 16.20 0.18 -6.22
N TYR A 159 16.12 -0.43 -5.04
CA TYR A 159 14.94 -1.16 -4.58
C TYR A 159 14.64 -0.91 -3.10
N PRO A 160 13.35 -0.87 -2.72
CA PRO A 160 12.95 -0.72 -1.33
C PRO A 160 13.03 -2.07 -0.59
N VAL A 161 13.34 -2.02 0.71
CA VAL A 161 13.35 -3.19 1.61
C VAL A 161 12.33 -3.08 2.73
N SER A 162 11.98 -1.85 3.14
CA SER A 162 10.91 -1.55 4.09
C SER A 162 10.15 -0.29 3.68
N GLY A 163 9.00 -0.05 4.31
CA GLY A 163 8.27 1.20 4.15
C GLY A 163 7.39 1.47 5.37
N ASP A 164 7.59 2.62 6.01
CA ASP A 164 6.89 3.03 7.23
C ASP A 164 5.91 4.17 6.93
N ALA A 165 4.80 4.19 7.67
CA ALA A 165 3.74 5.19 7.57
C ALA A 165 3.68 6.01 8.87
N VAL A 166 4.23 7.22 8.84
CA VAL A 166 4.45 8.02 10.06
C VAL A 166 3.57 9.27 10.05
N PHE A 167 2.81 9.47 11.13
CA PHE A 167 2.08 10.69 11.37
C PHE A 167 2.98 11.65 12.17
N THR A 168 3.72 12.51 11.46
CA THR A 168 4.69 13.43 12.08
C THR A 168 4.11 14.80 12.40
N LYS A 169 3.05 15.21 11.69
CA LYS A 169 2.38 16.51 11.85
C LYS A 169 0.85 16.31 11.69
N PRO A 170 0.02 17.19 12.27
CA PRO A 170 -1.42 17.17 12.02
C PRO A 170 -1.72 17.15 10.52
N TYR A 171 -2.68 16.30 10.12
CA TYR A 171 -3.14 16.16 8.74
C TYR A 171 -2.07 15.74 7.72
N CYS A 172 -0.90 15.29 8.18
CA CYS A 172 0.20 14.86 7.32
C CYS A 172 0.53 13.38 7.60
N LEU A 173 0.49 12.57 6.56
CA LEU A 173 1.00 11.20 6.57
C LEU A 173 2.28 11.16 5.74
N GLU A 174 3.38 10.78 6.37
CA GLU A 174 4.66 10.62 5.70
C GLU A 174 4.95 9.13 5.46
N TYR A 175 5.10 8.73 4.19
CA TYR A 175 5.62 7.41 3.84
C TYR A 175 7.13 7.50 3.65
N LYS A 176 7.90 6.64 4.33
CA LYS A 176 9.36 6.55 4.20
C LYS A 176 9.76 5.16 3.79
N TRP A 177 10.62 5.04 2.78
CA TRP A 177 11.14 3.75 2.33
C TRP A 177 12.63 3.63 2.63
N GLU A 178 13.02 2.57 3.35
CA GLU A 178 14.42 2.16 3.35
C GLU A 178 14.74 1.50 2.01
N LYS A 179 15.83 1.95 1.36
CA LYS A 179 16.24 1.47 0.05
C LYS A 179 17.66 0.90 0.06
N LYS A 180 17.92 0.00 -0.88
CA LYS A 180 19.25 -0.54 -1.20
C LYS A 180 19.52 -0.43 -2.68
N GLY A 181 20.79 -0.55 -3.05
CA GLY A 181 21.26 -0.42 -4.43
C GLY A 181 21.66 1.02 -4.76
N TRP A 182 21.58 1.38 -6.04
CA TRP A 182 22.13 2.64 -6.56
C TRP A 182 21.07 3.45 -7.31
N GLY A 183 21.09 4.77 -7.13
CA GLY A 183 20.18 5.71 -7.79
C GLY A 183 18.94 6.05 -6.95
N ASP A 184 17.96 6.68 -7.59
CA ASP A 184 16.73 7.09 -6.94
C ASP A 184 15.70 5.95 -6.87
N LEU A 185 14.79 6.04 -5.92
CA LEU A 185 13.75 5.04 -5.71
C LEU A 185 12.49 5.41 -6.50
N LEU A 186 11.99 4.48 -7.31
CA LEU A 186 10.70 4.60 -8.02
C LEU A 186 9.63 3.78 -7.31
N ILE A 187 8.53 4.42 -6.90
CA ILE A 187 7.34 3.78 -6.31
C ILE A 187 6.09 4.27 -7.06
N LEU A 188 5.11 3.39 -7.24
CA LEU A 188 3.83 3.67 -7.89
C LEU A 188 2.83 4.27 -6.89
N ALA A 189 2.32 5.44 -7.22
CA ALA A 189 1.35 6.19 -6.44
C ALA A 189 -0.08 5.95 -6.94
N HIS A 190 -1.02 5.70 -6.03
CA HIS A 190 -2.45 5.69 -6.34
C HIS A 190 -2.96 7.10 -6.69
N PRO A 191 -4.09 7.23 -7.40
CA PRO A 191 -4.70 8.54 -7.69
C PRO A 191 -4.92 9.41 -6.44
N LEU A 192 -5.29 8.80 -5.31
CA LEU A 192 -5.45 9.52 -4.04
C LEU A 192 -4.11 10.03 -3.49
N HIS A 193 -3.03 9.25 -3.60
CA HIS A 193 -1.70 9.72 -3.19
C HIS A 193 -1.34 10.97 -3.99
N LEU A 194 -1.47 10.93 -5.33
CA LEU A 194 -1.17 12.07 -6.20
C LEU A 194 -1.95 13.33 -5.82
N ARG A 195 -3.22 13.19 -5.43
CA ARG A 195 -4.04 14.33 -4.98
C ARG A 195 -3.55 14.95 -3.67
N LEU A 196 -2.99 14.13 -2.78
CA LEU A 196 -2.54 14.56 -1.44
C LEU A 196 -1.04 14.86 -1.38
N LEU A 197 -0.27 14.49 -2.41
CA LEU A 197 1.17 14.68 -2.45
C LEU A 197 1.51 16.17 -2.32
N SER A 198 2.29 16.50 -1.29
CA SER A 198 2.81 17.84 -1.09
C SER A 198 4.17 17.97 -1.78
N GLY A 199 4.20 18.72 -2.87
CA GLY A 199 5.46 19.02 -3.59
C GLY A 199 6.45 19.88 -2.79
N ASP A 200 5.97 20.65 -1.81
CA ASP A 200 6.81 21.56 -1.01
C ASP A 200 7.55 20.84 0.13
N ASP A 201 7.02 19.72 0.62
CA ASP A 201 7.55 19.01 1.80
C ASP A 201 8.27 17.70 1.45
N SER A 202 8.38 17.36 0.16
CA SER A 202 9.05 16.14 -0.28
C SER A 202 9.82 16.36 -1.57
N GLU A 203 11.10 15.93 -1.61
CA GLU A 203 11.92 15.93 -2.82
C GLU A 203 11.47 14.78 -3.74
N ILE A 204 10.31 14.96 -4.36
CA ILE A 204 9.71 13.96 -5.24
C ILE A 204 9.66 14.44 -6.69
N THR A 205 9.68 13.50 -7.63
CA THR A 205 9.41 13.76 -9.04
C THR A 205 8.33 12.83 -9.54
N VAL A 206 7.19 13.38 -9.97
CA VAL A 206 6.10 12.60 -10.57
C VAL A 206 6.43 12.34 -12.04
N LEU A 207 6.38 11.06 -12.44
CA LEU A 207 6.57 10.60 -13.80
C LEU A 207 5.19 10.31 -14.42
N GLU A 208 4.48 11.36 -14.83
CA GLU A 208 3.12 11.24 -15.40
C GLU A 208 3.04 10.26 -16.58
N ASP A 209 4.15 10.09 -17.29
CA ASP A 209 4.27 9.18 -18.40
C ASP A 209 4.30 7.71 -17.97
N LEU A 210 4.75 7.34 -16.77
CA LEU A 210 4.79 5.92 -16.34
C LEU A 210 3.50 5.55 -15.60
N LYS A 211 2.66 4.72 -16.23
CA LYS A 211 1.36 4.32 -15.66
C LYS A 211 1.12 2.82 -15.66
N TYR A 212 0.55 2.32 -14.56
CA TYR A 212 0.09 0.94 -14.41
C TYR A 212 -1.41 0.92 -14.11
N LYS A 213 -2.17 0.05 -14.79
CA LYS A 213 -3.60 -0.09 -14.51
C LYS A 213 -3.79 -0.96 -13.28
N SER A 214 -4.65 -0.52 -12.36
CA SER A 214 -5.03 -1.28 -11.17
C SER A 214 -6.54 -1.19 -10.91
N ILE A 215 -7.03 -1.99 -9.98
CA ILE A 215 -8.43 -1.93 -9.52
C ILE A 215 -8.79 -0.57 -8.90
N ASP A 216 -7.81 0.11 -8.32
CA ASP A 216 -7.95 1.42 -7.65
C ASP A 216 -7.63 2.59 -8.60
N GLY A 217 -7.60 2.34 -9.92
CA GLY A 217 -7.28 3.33 -10.95
C GLY A 217 -5.85 3.23 -11.50
N GLU A 218 -5.44 4.23 -12.27
CA GLU A 218 -4.08 4.31 -12.84
C GLU A 218 -3.08 4.69 -11.75
N LEU A 219 -2.13 3.79 -11.48
CA LEU A 219 -0.98 4.07 -10.63
C LEU A 219 0.07 4.82 -11.45
N VAL A 220 0.65 5.87 -10.90
CA VAL A 220 1.66 6.71 -11.58
C VAL A 220 3.02 6.58 -10.90
N GLY A 221 4.10 6.53 -11.67
CA GLY A 221 5.45 6.51 -11.14
C GLY A 221 5.80 7.78 -10.39
N VAL A 222 6.33 7.67 -9.18
CA VAL A 222 6.85 8.79 -8.40
C VAL A 222 8.24 8.40 -7.88
N VAL A 223 9.21 9.28 -8.11
CA VAL A 223 10.60 9.13 -7.68
C VAL A 223 10.78 9.85 -6.36
N GLY A 224 11.31 9.15 -5.35
CA GLY A 224 11.57 9.69 -4.02
C GLY A 224 11.49 8.61 -2.95
N ASP A 225 12.24 8.76 -1.87
CA ASP A 225 12.28 7.82 -0.73
C ASP A 225 11.48 8.28 0.50
N SER A 226 10.93 9.49 0.46
CA SER A 226 9.91 9.96 1.40
C SER A 226 8.81 10.75 0.69
N TRP A 227 7.55 10.43 0.95
CA TRP A 227 6.39 11.13 0.42
C TRP A 227 5.56 11.71 1.55
N VAL A 228 5.25 12.99 1.49
CA VAL A 228 4.33 13.64 2.44
C VAL A 228 2.97 13.82 1.78
N LEU A 229 1.97 13.14 2.33
CA LEU A 229 0.57 13.26 1.97
C LEU A 229 -0.11 14.22 2.93
N LYS A 230 -0.57 15.37 2.43
CA LYS A 230 -1.33 16.35 3.20
C LYS A 230 -2.80 16.23 2.88
N SER A 231 -3.60 15.91 3.89
CA SER A 231 -5.04 16.14 3.81
C SER A 231 -5.31 17.58 4.18
N ASP A 232 -6.15 18.26 3.42
CA ASP A 232 -6.66 19.56 3.88
C ASP A 232 -7.45 19.33 5.17
N PRO A 233 -7.19 20.12 6.24
CA PRO A 233 -8.09 20.14 7.37
C PRO A 233 -9.48 20.49 6.84
N VAL A 234 -10.48 19.72 7.24
CA VAL A 234 -11.88 20.09 6.98
C VAL A 234 -12.12 21.40 7.73
N SER A 235 -12.01 22.52 7.03
CA SER A 235 -12.13 23.85 7.63
C SER A 235 -13.61 24.13 7.90
N GLY A 236 -14.04 23.92 9.14
CA GLY A 236 -15.34 24.34 9.65
C GLY A 236 -16.52 23.42 9.32
N ASP A 237 -17.71 23.86 9.76
CA ASP A 237 -19.03 23.20 9.72
C ASP A 237 -19.56 22.86 8.30
N THR A 238 -18.70 22.72 7.29
CA THR A 238 -19.08 22.59 5.88
C THR A 238 -19.02 21.17 5.33
N LEU A 239 -18.61 20.17 6.12
CA LEU A 239 -18.59 18.77 5.66
C LEU A 239 -20.00 18.26 5.33
N TYR A 240 -20.98 18.72 6.09
CA TYR A 240 -22.38 18.40 5.91
C TYR A 240 -23.20 19.66 5.65
N ALA A 241 -24.38 19.47 5.07
CA ALA A 241 -25.31 20.56 4.82
C ALA A 241 -25.59 21.33 6.12
N GLN A 242 -25.69 22.66 6.03
CA GLN A 242 -25.80 23.55 7.19
C GLN A 242 -26.93 23.15 8.14
N ASP A 243 -28.08 22.70 7.62
CA ASP A 243 -29.21 22.25 8.45
C ASP A 243 -28.85 21.03 9.32
N PHE A 244 -28.00 20.14 8.81
CA PHE A 244 -27.52 18.99 9.57
C PHE A 244 -26.45 19.42 10.59
N THR A 245 -25.48 20.23 10.18
CA THR A 245 -24.37 20.63 11.05
C THR A 245 -24.82 21.58 12.17
N ARG A 246 -25.86 22.40 11.95
CA ARG A 246 -26.42 23.32 12.95
C ARG A 246 -26.80 22.61 14.25
N GLU A 247 -27.36 21.41 14.15
CA GLU A 247 -27.88 20.66 15.30
C GLU A 247 -26.91 19.60 15.83
N ASN A 248 -25.83 19.29 15.08
CA ASN A 248 -24.98 18.12 15.33
C ASN A 248 -23.49 18.46 15.28
N ARG A 249 -22.78 18.19 16.38
CA ARG A 249 -21.30 18.24 16.43
C ARG A 249 -20.64 16.90 16.07
N VAL A 250 -21.34 15.79 16.28
CA VAL A 250 -20.91 14.45 15.91
C VAL A 250 -22.03 13.68 15.22
N VAL A 251 -21.66 12.80 14.28
CA VAL A 251 -22.58 11.89 13.60
C VAL A 251 -22.80 10.66 14.47
N GLY A 252 -24.02 10.13 14.51
CA GLY A 252 -24.32 8.88 15.20
C GLY A 252 -23.91 7.67 14.37
N VAL A 253 -24.57 7.47 13.22
CA VAL A 253 -24.26 6.35 12.30
C VAL A 253 -23.91 6.87 10.90
N LEU A 254 -22.76 6.41 10.41
CA LEU A 254 -22.23 6.69 9.08
C LEU A 254 -22.58 5.55 8.10
N TRP A 255 -23.57 5.76 7.23
CA TRP A 255 -23.92 4.79 6.19
C TRP A 255 -23.21 5.09 4.88
N ALA A 256 -23.25 4.17 3.91
CA ALA A 256 -22.73 4.42 2.57
C ALA A 256 -23.41 5.63 1.89
N ASN A 257 -24.71 5.84 2.13
CA ASN A 257 -25.54 6.87 1.47
C ASN A 257 -26.32 7.78 2.44
N LYS A 258 -26.09 7.70 3.76
CA LYS A 258 -26.81 8.49 4.78
C LYS A 258 -25.89 8.86 5.94
N ARG A 259 -26.16 10.02 6.54
CA ARG A 259 -25.62 10.42 7.84
C ARG A 259 -26.79 10.46 8.81
N ASP A 260 -26.73 9.64 9.85
CA ASP A 260 -27.79 9.59 10.86
C ASP A 260 -27.29 10.22 12.15
N SER A 261 -28.10 11.10 12.73
CA SER A 261 -27.81 11.68 14.04
C SER A 261 -28.22 10.75 15.17
N GLY A 262 -29.03 9.70 14.94
CA GLY A 262 -29.36 8.69 15.95
C GLY A 262 -28.32 7.56 16.04
N LEU A 263 -28.47 6.72 17.06
CA LEU A 263 -27.74 5.47 17.23
C LEU A 263 -28.70 4.28 17.08
N TRP A 264 -28.18 3.06 16.93
CA TRP A 264 -29.00 1.86 16.84
C TRP A 264 -29.91 1.64 18.07
N PHE A 265 -29.50 2.17 19.23
CA PHE A 265 -30.17 1.98 20.52
C PHE A 265 -30.63 3.28 21.19
N ALA A 266 -30.33 4.45 20.60
CA ALA A 266 -30.63 5.74 21.23
C ALA A 266 -31.06 6.78 20.18
N PRO A 267 -32.06 7.61 20.51
CA PRO A 267 -32.54 8.63 19.59
C PRO A 267 -31.56 9.82 19.51
N PRO A 268 -31.65 10.70 18.49
CA PRO A 268 -30.73 11.81 18.28
C PRO A 268 -30.60 12.79 19.46
N GLN A 269 -31.60 12.89 20.33
CA GLN A 269 -31.58 13.79 21.48
C GLN A 269 -30.61 13.34 22.59
N TRP A 270 -30.22 12.06 22.62
CA TRP A 270 -29.33 11.50 23.62
C TRP A 270 -27.87 11.78 23.24
N ARG A 271 -27.46 13.06 23.35
CA ARG A 271 -26.13 13.54 22.95
C ARG A 271 -25.02 12.87 23.73
N GLU A 272 -25.24 12.56 24.99
CA GLU A 272 -24.32 11.84 25.88
C GLU A 272 -23.96 10.45 25.36
N CYS A 273 -24.93 9.73 24.78
CA CYS A 273 -24.65 8.45 24.13
C CYS A 273 -23.88 8.63 22.82
N ARG A 274 -24.16 9.70 22.07
CA ARG A 274 -23.48 9.99 20.80
C ARG A 274 -22.04 10.43 20.99
N LEU A 275 -21.75 11.17 22.04
CA LEU A 275 -20.38 11.48 22.45
C LEU A 275 -19.69 10.21 22.94
N GLY A 276 -20.33 9.49 23.88
CA GLY A 276 -19.74 8.31 24.51
C GLY A 276 -19.33 7.24 23.50
N ILE A 277 -20.10 7.00 22.43
CA ILE A 277 -19.74 6.00 21.41
C ILE A 277 -18.46 6.36 20.64
N GLN A 278 -18.13 7.65 20.50
CA GLN A 278 -16.87 8.07 19.87
C GLN A 278 -15.67 7.89 20.80
N LEU A 279 -15.92 7.79 22.10
CA LEU A 279 -14.90 7.68 23.14
C LEU A 279 -14.75 6.25 23.69
N LEU A 280 -15.67 5.34 23.34
CA LEU A 280 -15.70 3.97 23.83
C LEU A 280 -14.71 3.07 23.08
N PRO A 281 -13.83 2.33 23.78
CA PRO A 281 -13.56 2.39 25.23
C PRO A 281 -12.68 3.60 25.61
N LEU A 282 -12.91 4.15 26.81
CA LEU A 282 -12.04 5.20 27.35
C LEU A 282 -10.68 4.58 27.73
N LEU A 283 -9.61 5.03 27.09
CA LEU A 283 -8.25 4.49 27.23
C LEU A 283 -7.24 5.64 27.41
N PRO A 284 -6.00 5.35 27.87
CA PRO A 284 -4.96 6.39 27.97
C PRO A 284 -4.68 7.15 26.67
N ILE A 285 -4.90 6.55 25.49
CA ILE A 285 -4.73 7.21 24.20
C ILE A 285 -5.88 8.18 23.84
N SER A 286 -7.01 8.12 24.54
CA SER A 286 -8.17 8.97 24.24
C SER A 286 -7.83 10.47 24.33
N GLU A 287 -6.98 10.88 25.26
CA GLU A 287 -6.51 12.27 25.36
C GLU A 287 -5.72 12.71 24.12
N VAL A 288 -4.93 11.80 23.53
CA VAL A 288 -4.18 12.07 22.29
C VAL A 288 -5.13 12.20 21.10
N LEU A 289 -6.15 11.34 21.02
CA LEU A 289 -7.16 11.39 19.95
C LEU A 289 -8.05 12.64 20.03
N PHE A 290 -8.28 13.16 21.24
CA PHE A 290 -9.03 14.38 21.51
C PHE A 290 -8.10 15.53 21.93
N SER A 291 -6.96 15.67 21.27
CA SER A 291 -5.94 16.68 21.60
C SER A 291 -6.31 18.12 21.19
N GLU A 292 -7.27 18.29 20.27
CA GLU A 292 -7.77 19.60 19.85
C GLU A 292 -8.72 20.22 20.89
N ILE A 293 -8.14 20.90 21.89
CA ILE A 293 -8.87 21.43 23.05
C ILE A 293 -10.09 22.28 22.68
N GLY A 294 -10.00 23.11 21.62
CA GLY A 294 -11.13 23.92 21.16
C GLY A 294 -12.34 23.07 20.74
N PHE A 295 -12.09 22.01 19.98
CA PHE A 295 -13.12 21.04 19.58
C PHE A 295 -13.69 20.30 20.80
N VAL A 296 -12.84 19.88 21.74
CA VAL A 296 -13.29 19.17 22.94
C VAL A 296 -14.20 20.05 23.79
N ARG A 297 -13.85 21.33 24.00
CA ARG A 297 -14.69 22.30 24.71
C ARG A 297 -16.05 22.48 24.05
N ASP A 298 -16.08 22.66 22.73
CA ASP A 298 -17.32 22.80 21.97
C ASP A 298 -18.18 21.54 22.05
N LEU A 299 -17.56 20.36 21.99
CA LEU A 299 -18.24 19.07 22.08
C LEU A 299 -18.84 18.82 23.47
N VAL A 300 -18.10 19.15 24.53
CA VAL A 300 -18.59 19.08 25.91
C VAL A 300 -19.73 20.07 26.11
N ALA A 301 -19.58 21.33 25.72
CA ALA A 301 -20.62 22.35 25.83
C ALA A 301 -21.91 21.96 25.07
N TRP A 302 -21.78 21.34 23.89
CA TRP A 302 -22.92 20.86 23.11
C TRP A 302 -23.65 19.69 23.78
N THR A 303 -22.93 18.84 24.52
CA THR A 303 -23.46 17.61 25.13
C THR A 303 -23.98 17.83 26.56
N LEU A 304 -23.35 18.71 27.34
CA LEU A 304 -23.62 18.96 28.75
C LEU A 304 -25.12 19.16 29.07
N PRO A 305 -25.92 19.92 28.29
CA PRO A 305 -27.35 20.07 28.56
C PRO A 305 -28.14 18.75 28.55
N ALA A 306 -27.66 17.73 27.84
CA ALA A 306 -28.35 16.44 27.77
C ALA A 306 -28.25 15.64 29.08
N LEU A 307 -27.27 15.95 29.95
CA LEU A 307 -27.15 15.29 31.26
C LEU A 307 -28.27 15.65 32.23
N ALA A 308 -28.99 16.75 31.99
CA ALA A 308 -30.16 17.15 32.79
C ALA A 308 -31.41 16.30 32.50
N ARG A 309 -31.37 15.44 31.47
CA ARG A 309 -32.48 14.56 31.11
C ARG A 309 -32.65 13.46 32.15
N GLU A 310 -33.90 13.16 32.51
CA GLU A 310 -34.20 12.03 33.39
C GLU A 310 -33.79 10.69 32.75
N GLY A 311 -33.18 9.81 33.55
CA GLY A 311 -32.75 8.48 33.13
C GLY A 311 -31.39 8.40 32.41
N VAL A 312 -30.54 9.43 32.50
CA VAL A 312 -29.15 9.35 32.02
C VAL A 312 -28.30 8.53 32.98
N GLU A 313 -27.74 7.43 32.49
CA GLU A 313 -26.88 6.53 33.27
C GLU A 313 -25.49 7.15 33.54
N GLU A 314 -24.91 6.85 34.71
CA GLU A 314 -23.60 7.37 35.14
C GLU A 314 -22.46 7.03 34.18
N GLY A 315 -22.53 5.87 33.52
CA GLY A 315 -21.54 5.48 32.51
C GLY A 315 -21.42 6.48 31.37
N TRP A 316 -22.55 7.02 30.89
CA TRP A 316 -22.56 8.03 29.82
C TRP A 316 -22.07 9.40 30.30
N LYS A 317 -22.38 9.77 31.54
CA LYS A 317 -21.85 11.00 32.17
C LYS A 317 -20.32 10.93 32.28
N GLY A 318 -19.79 9.76 32.64
CA GLY A 318 -18.35 9.53 32.78
C GLY A 318 -17.55 9.88 31.51
N PHE A 319 -18.07 9.57 30.31
CA PHE A 319 -17.40 9.93 29.06
C PHE A 319 -17.34 11.43 28.81
N LEU A 320 -18.40 12.17 29.17
CA LEU A 320 -18.41 13.62 29.07
C LEU A 320 -17.36 14.23 30.01
N TYR A 321 -17.39 13.83 31.28
CA TYR A 321 -16.46 14.36 32.29
C TYR A 321 -15.01 13.97 32.01
N ALA A 322 -14.78 12.80 31.40
CA ALA A 322 -13.44 12.41 30.94
C ALA A 322 -12.90 13.38 29.86
N LEU A 323 -13.75 13.88 28.97
CA LEU A 323 -13.35 14.90 27.99
C LEU A 323 -13.23 16.29 28.62
N GLU A 324 -14.08 16.63 29.59
CA GLU A 324 -13.97 17.89 30.34
C GLU A 324 -12.61 17.98 31.07
N GLY A 325 -12.18 16.90 31.71
CA GLY A 325 -10.89 16.82 32.39
C GLY A 325 -9.65 16.92 31.50
N ILE A 326 -9.79 16.94 30.17
CA ILE A 326 -8.67 17.17 29.23
C ILE A 326 -8.21 18.65 29.27
N TYR A 327 -9.11 19.58 29.63
CA TYR A 327 -8.85 21.02 29.48
C TYR A 327 -9.12 21.87 30.73
N GLU A 328 -9.53 21.25 31.84
CA GLU A 328 -9.57 21.86 33.18
C GLU A 328 -8.22 21.81 33.88
#